data_AF-A0A1E2WIH2-F1
#
_entry.id   AF-A0A1E2WIH2-F1
#
_cell.length_a   1.000
_cell.length_b   1.000
_cell.length_c   1.000
_cell.angle_alpha   90.00
_cell.angle_beta   90.00
_cell.angle_gamma   90.00
#
_symmetry.space_group_name_H-M   'P 1'
#
loop_
_entity.id
_entity.type
_entity.pdbx_description
1 polymer ?
#
loop_
_entity_poly.entity_id
_entity_poly.type
_entity_poly.pdbx_seq_one_letter_code
_entity_poly.pdbx_strand_id
1 'polypeptide(L)'
;MNLSKDLFRKGLPVSFSLVVIMTFLAPKAKAEYACGGAGPGEIVVGETQGGNGVASVLLCDRDPNYQEEPEDRGSDNSRSRYYDPEFAALQFQAAAALLNLQQQAQLLQDPTYLKYLSGSWKLFPTSRLEGVKSGSYCVASFFKASMDPEAKDAPVMINLSGPGGDYKGALLTFATERIPRPKTIQTITVTLIQNNDPPATVKAYNYTMPNLPFGVIAFAVPTIDAALAGIEDVQHFDVKIDGKSVAKTMWHSGLKVKDEFRKCLNGKPYSVTEIDIVPERLKKP
;
A
#
# COMPACT_ATOMS: atom_id res chain seq x y z
N MET A 1 -6.17 3.50 -71.86
CA MET A 1 -7.26 2.62 -72.31
C MET A 1 -7.98 2.09 -71.08
N ASN A 2 -9.32 2.18 -71.06
CA ASN A 2 -10.34 1.20 -70.64
C ASN A 2 -10.04 0.23 -69.47
N LEU A 3 -10.94 -0.15 -68.56
CA LEU A 3 -12.38 0.08 -68.25
C LEU A 3 -12.59 -0.55 -66.82
N SER A 4 -13.64 -0.39 -66.00
CA SER A 4 -14.97 0.26 -66.04
C SER A 4 -15.39 0.60 -64.58
N LYS A 5 -16.11 1.70 -64.27
CA LYS A 5 -17.57 1.74 -63.98
C LYS A 5 -18.20 0.37 -63.65
N ASP A 6 -18.79 0.16 -62.47
CA ASP A 6 -20.12 0.68 -62.15
C ASP A 6 -20.49 0.58 -60.64
N LEU A 7 -21.71 1.05 -60.31
CA LEU A 7 -22.43 0.91 -59.03
C LEU A 7 -21.88 1.72 -57.83
N PHE A 8 -22.53 2.84 -57.52
CA PHE A 8 -23.51 2.82 -56.43
C PHE A 8 -24.66 3.80 -56.69
N ARG A 9 -25.86 3.45 -56.21
CA ARG A 9 -27.14 3.88 -56.79
C ARG A 9 -28.00 4.63 -55.76
N LYS A 10 -28.39 5.85 -56.11
CA LYS A 10 -29.54 6.65 -55.61
C LYS A 10 -29.62 6.90 -54.10
N GLY A 11 -29.66 8.18 -53.74
CA GLY A 11 -30.01 8.61 -52.39
C GLY A 11 -31.51 8.57 -52.09
N LEU A 12 -31.80 8.30 -50.82
CA LEU A 12 -32.85 8.87 -49.97
C LEU A 12 -32.25 8.78 -48.53
N PRO A 13 -32.58 9.68 -47.58
CA PRO A 13 -33.95 9.89 -47.15
C PRO A 13 -34.35 11.36 -46.90
N VAL A 14 -35.58 11.70 -47.29
CA VAL A 14 -36.37 12.66 -46.52
C VAL A 14 -37.30 11.83 -45.64
N SER A 15 -37.02 11.80 -44.35
CA SER A 15 -37.96 11.29 -43.34
C SER A 15 -38.13 12.33 -42.26
N PHE A 16 -39.35 12.83 -42.14
CA PHE A 16 -39.82 13.64 -41.03
C PHE A 16 -39.74 12.80 -39.73
N SER A 17 -38.73 13.02 -38.91
CA SER A 17 -38.76 12.57 -37.52
C SER A 17 -39.53 13.58 -36.69
N LEU A 18 -40.76 13.22 -36.31
CA LEU A 18 -41.52 13.93 -35.29
C LEU A 18 -40.67 14.05 -34.02
N VAL A 19 -40.29 15.26 -33.63
CA VAL A 19 -39.75 15.49 -32.29
C VAL A 19 -40.93 15.49 -31.32
N VAL A 20 -41.29 14.29 -30.86
CA VAL A 20 -42.14 14.15 -29.68
C VAL A 20 -41.31 14.65 -28.50
N ILE A 21 -41.60 15.88 -28.07
CA ILE A 21 -41.10 16.40 -26.80
C ILE A 21 -41.79 15.60 -25.70
N MET A 22 -41.20 14.45 -25.33
CA MET A 22 -41.47 13.84 -24.04
C MET A 22 -40.96 14.82 -22.98
N THR A 23 -41.88 15.62 -22.45
CA THR A 23 -41.73 16.23 -21.15
C THR A 23 -41.62 15.11 -20.11
N PHE A 24 -40.39 14.65 -19.89
CA PHE A 24 -40.04 13.97 -18.66
C PHE A 24 -40.31 14.96 -17.52
N LEU A 25 -41.53 14.89 -16.97
CA LEU A 25 -41.79 15.27 -15.60
C LEU A 25 -40.92 14.33 -14.76
N ALA A 26 -39.67 14.74 -14.53
CA ALA A 26 -38.84 14.13 -13.52
C ALA A 26 -39.69 14.10 -12.24
N PRO A 27 -39.87 12.93 -11.59
CA PRO A 27 -40.60 12.88 -10.34
C PRO A 27 -39.95 13.89 -9.40
N LYS A 28 -40.77 14.77 -8.81
CA LYS A 28 -40.28 15.72 -7.79
C LYS A 28 -39.52 14.88 -6.77
N ALA A 29 -38.24 15.17 -6.58
CA ALA A 29 -37.43 14.45 -5.60
C ALA A 29 -38.11 14.55 -4.23
N LYS A 30 -38.60 13.42 -3.72
CA LYS A 30 -39.04 13.30 -2.34
C LYS A 30 -37.79 13.25 -1.47
N ALA A 31 -37.80 13.98 -0.36
CA ALA A 31 -36.65 14.06 0.54
C ALA A 31 -36.70 12.87 1.52
N GLU A 32 -36.16 11.74 1.09
CA GLU A 32 -35.86 10.60 1.96
C GLU A 32 -34.69 10.97 2.89
N TYR A 33 -34.69 10.47 4.13
CA TYR A 33 -33.60 10.72 5.07
C TYR A 33 -33.25 9.49 5.92
N ALA A 34 -32.01 9.50 6.44
CA ALA A 34 -31.47 8.43 7.28
C ALA A 34 -32.15 8.39 8.66
N CYS A 35 -32.68 7.23 9.04
CA CYS A 35 -33.39 7.01 10.30
C CYS A 35 -32.86 5.77 11.04
N GLY A 36 -33.03 5.73 12.36
CA GLY A 36 -32.78 4.54 13.19
C GLY A 36 -33.95 3.54 13.23
N GLY A 37 -34.91 3.69 12.31
CA GLY A 37 -36.23 3.06 12.34
C GLY A 37 -37.35 4.10 12.43
N ALA A 38 -38.51 3.78 11.85
CA ALA A 38 -39.63 4.72 11.70
C ALA A 38 -40.12 5.33 13.03
N GLY A 39 -40.44 6.62 13.00
CA GLY A 39 -41.22 7.32 14.02
C GLY A 39 -42.74 7.21 13.80
N PRO A 40 -43.55 7.81 14.69
CA PRO A 40 -45.00 7.95 14.48
C PRO A 40 -45.28 8.74 13.21
N GLY A 41 -46.14 8.21 12.34
CA GLY A 41 -46.45 8.83 11.04
C GLY A 41 -45.36 8.70 9.96
N GLU A 42 -44.39 7.80 10.16
CA GLU A 42 -43.31 7.54 9.22
C GLU A 42 -43.29 6.07 8.79
N ILE A 43 -42.74 5.83 7.60
CA ILE A 43 -42.54 4.49 7.04
C ILE A 43 -41.09 4.32 6.61
N VAL A 44 -40.54 3.13 6.83
CA VAL A 44 -39.25 2.74 6.24
C VAL A 44 -39.50 2.48 4.75
N VAL A 45 -38.90 3.30 3.90
CA VAL A 45 -39.03 3.23 2.43
C VAL A 45 -37.86 2.52 1.75
N GLY A 46 -36.74 2.33 2.47
CA GLY A 46 -35.60 1.59 1.97
C GLY A 46 -34.50 1.42 3.02
N GLU A 47 -33.40 0.82 2.58
CA GLU A 47 -32.17 0.64 3.35
C GLU A 47 -30.98 0.84 2.40
N THR A 48 -29.97 1.60 2.82
CA THR A 48 -28.76 1.80 2.02
C THR A 48 -27.95 0.50 2.00
N GLN A 49 -27.41 0.13 0.83
CA GLN A 49 -26.61 -1.08 0.71
C GLN A 49 -25.31 -0.97 1.53
N GLY A 50 -25.23 -1.70 2.64
CA GLY A 50 -24.03 -1.80 3.46
C GLY A 50 -22.88 -2.48 2.70
N GLY A 51 -21.66 -1.97 2.86
CA GLY A 51 -20.49 -2.43 2.10
C GLY A 51 -19.20 -1.72 2.52
N ASN A 52 -18.06 -2.37 2.26
CA ASN A 52 -16.72 -1.86 2.61
C ASN A 52 -16.57 -1.40 4.07
N GLY A 53 -17.26 -2.07 5.00
CA GLY A 53 -17.23 -1.78 6.43
C GLY A 53 -18.23 -0.73 6.92
N VAL A 54 -18.98 -0.07 6.03
CA VAL A 54 -20.09 0.83 6.42
C VAL A 54 -21.35 0.00 6.62
N ALA A 55 -21.99 0.15 7.79
CA ALA A 55 -23.28 -0.48 8.09
C ALA A 55 -24.38 0.11 7.20
N SER A 56 -25.38 -0.72 6.87
CA SER A 56 -26.58 -0.26 6.19
C SER A 56 -27.39 0.68 7.09
N VAL A 57 -28.04 1.67 6.48
CA VAL A 57 -28.81 2.72 7.17
C VAL A 57 -30.23 2.74 6.59
N LEU A 58 -31.24 2.72 7.45
CA LEU A 58 -32.63 2.78 7.02
C LEU A 58 -32.97 4.16 6.48
N LEU A 59 -33.78 4.20 5.43
CA LEU A 59 -34.34 5.41 4.84
C LEU A 59 -35.82 5.50 5.21
N CYS A 60 -36.24 6.65 5.73
CA CYS A 60 -37.63 6.92 6.10
C CYS A 60 -38.23 8.03 5.22
N ASP A 61 -39.55 7.95 4.99
CA ASP A 61 -40.41 9.02 4.47
C ASP A 61 -41.65 9.14 5.38
N ARG A 62 -42.38 10.25 5.30
CA ARG A 62 -43.67 10.40 5.99
C ARG A 62 -44.72 9.52 5.33
N ASP A 63 -45.54 8.84 6.13
CA ASP A 63 -46.72 8.14 5.63
C ASP A 63 -47.76 9.17 5.16
N PRO A 64 -48.11 9.21 3.87
CA PRO A 64 -49.10 10.16 3.36
C PRO A 64 -50.53 9.90 3.85
N ASN A 65 -50.79 8.76 4.52
CA ASN A 65 -52.09 8.38 5.07
C ASN A 65 -52.18 8.58 6.59
N TYR A 66 -51.12 9.07 7.24
CA TYR A 66 -51.15 9.30 8.68
C TYR A 66 -52.14 10.43 9.03
N GLN A 67 -53.12 10.10 9.87
CA GLN A 67 -54.04 11.05 10.47
C GLN A 67 -53.70 11.15 11.95
N GLU A 68 -53.36 12.35 12.41
CA GLU A 68 -53.20 12.63 13.84
C GLU A 68 -54.58 12.59 14.51
N GLU A 69 -54.83 11.57 15.34
CA GLU A 69 -55.97 11.58 16.26
C GLU A 69 -55.73 12.65 17.35
N PRO A 70 -56.77 13.41 17.75
CA PRO A 70 -56.62 14.49 18.71
C PRO A 70 -56.23 13.98 20.11
N GLU A 71 -55.24 14.65 20.71
CA GLU A 71 -54.64 14.27 22.00
C GLU A 71 -55.66 14.10 23.15
N ASP A 72 -55.76 12.89 23.70
CA ASP A 72 -56.29 12.71 25.05
C ASP A 72 -55.17 12.94 26.08
N ARG A 73 -55.48 13.65 27.16
CA ARG A 73 -54.50 14.02 28.21
C ARG A 73 -54.29 12.86 29.18
N GLY A 74 -53.59 11.82 28.72
CA GLY A 74 -53.27 10.64 29.52
C GLY A 74 -51.83 10.16 29.33
N SER A 75 -51.09 10.07 30.44
CA SER A 75 -49.76 9.45 30.54
C SER A 75 -48.62 10.10 29.74
N ASP A 76 -47.91 11.01 30.40
CA ASP A 76 -46.55 11.42 30.02
C ASP A 76 -45.58 10.21 29.96
N ASN A 77 -45.42 9.65 28.76
CA ASN A 77 -44.31 8.74 28.43
C ASN A 77 -43.91 8.89 26.96
N SER A 78 -44.04 10.10 26.41
CA SER A 78 -43.45 10.43 25.12
C SER A 78 -41.94 10.58 25.31
N ARG A 79 -41.23 9.46 25.22
CA ARG A 79 -39.82 9.45 24.82
C ARG A 79 -39.74 9.94 23.37
N SER A 80 -39.91 11.25 23.21
CA SER A 80 -39.46 11.97 22.02
C SER A 80 -38.04 11.51 21.74
N ARG A 81 -37.84 10.85 20.60
CA ARG A 81 -36.51 10.45 20.13
C ARG A 81 -35.80 11.72 19.68
N TYR A 82 -35.33 12.49 20.66
CA TYR A 82 -34.54 13.69 20.45
C TYR A 82 -33.31 13.29 19.62
N TYR A 83 -33.37 13.62 18.33
CA TYR A 83 -32.25 13.39 17.42
C TYR A 83 -31.20 14.45 17.71
N ASP A 84 -30.22 14.06 18.51
CA ASP A 84 -29.01 14.84 18.74
C ASP A 84 -27.99 14.53 17.62
N PRO A 85 -27.72 15.47 16.70
CA PRO A 85 -26.78 15.26 15.62
C PRO A 85 -25.33 15.12 16.11
N GLU A 86 -24.97 15.70 17.26
CA GLU A 86 -23.62 15.54 17.84
C GLU A 86 -23.47 14.13 18.41
N PHE A 87 -24.47 13.62 19.11
CA PHE A 87 -24.49 12.24 19.60
C PHE A 87 -24.48 11.23 18.45
N ALA A 88 -25.26 11.45 17.39
CA ALA A 88 -25.27 10.60 16.20
C ALA A 88 -23.89 10.61 15.50
N ALA A 89 -23.27 11.78 15.33
CA ALA A 89 -21.94 11.91 14.77
C ALA A 89 -20.88 11.20 15.63
N LEU A 90 -20.97 11.31 16.96
CA LEU A 90 -20.09 10.61 17.90
C LEU A 90 -20.26 9.08 17.81
N GLN A 91 -21.49 8.59 17.65
CA GLN A 91 -21.74 7.15 17.43
C GLN A 91 -21.11 6.65 16.12
N PHE A 92 -21.26 7.40 15.02
CA PHE A 92 -20.60 7.05 13.75
C PHE A 92 -19.07 7.08 13.86
N GLN A 93 -18.50 8.07 14.55
CA GLN A 93 -17.05 8.13 14.80
C GLN A 93 -16.57 6.96 15.66
N ALA A 94 -17.30 6.58 16.71
CA ALA A 94 -16.99 5.44 17.55
C ALA A 94 -17.09 4.11 16.78
N ALA A 95 -18.12 3.93 15.95
CA ALA A 95 -18.28 2.76 15.09
C ALA A 95 -17.15 2.66 14.05
N ALA A 96 -16.79 3.77 13.40
CA ALA A 96 -15.66 3.83 12.47
C ALA A 96 -14.31 3.55 13.16
N ALA A 97 -14.11 4.04 14.39
CA ALA A 97 -12.92 3.74 15.18
C ALA A 97 -12.85 2.25 15.57
N LEU A 98 -13.97 1.65 16.02
CA LEU A 98 -14.06 0.22 16.31
C LEU A 98 -13.81 -0.65 15.07
N LEU A 99 -14.36 -0.28 13.92
CA LEU A 99 -14.11 -0.96 12.64
C LEU A 99 -12.63 -0.88 12.25
N ASN A 100 -12.01 0.29 12.36
CA ASN A 100 -10.59 0.49 12.06
C ASN A 100 -9.71 -0.36 13.00
N LEU A 101 -10.04 -0.42 14.29
CA LEU A 101 -9.37 -1.30 15.26
C LEU A 101 -9.56 -2.78 14.92
N GLN A 102 -10.76 -3.21 14.48
CA GLN A 102 -11.01 -4.58 14.03
C GLN A 102 -10.21 -4.93 12.76
N GLN A 103 -10.15 -4.03 11.77
CA GLN A 103 -9.35 -4.22 10.57
C GLN A 103 -7.85 -4.31 10.88
N GLN A 104 -7.33 -3.44 11.75
CA GLN A 104 -5.95 -3.53 12.24
C GLN A 104 -5.69 -4.83 13.00
N ALA A 105 -6.62 -5.27 13.86
CA ALA A 105 -6.51 -6.55 14.56
C ALA A 105 -6.56 -7.77 13.63
N GLN A 106 -7.26 -7.69 12.49
CA GLN A 106 -7.24 -8.70 11.43
C GLN A 106 -5.91 -8.70 10.67
N LEU A 107 -5.39 -7.51 10.30
CA LEU A 107 -4.06 -7.41 9.67
C LEU A 107 -2.96 -7.97 10.58
N LEU A 108 -3.02 -7.71 11.88
CA LEU A 108 -2.09 -8.29 12.87
C LEU A 108 -2.25 -9.80 13.10
N GLN A 109 -3.24 -10.45 12.46
CA GLN A 109 -3.36 -11.91 12.37
C GLN A 109 -2.84 -12.48 11.04
N ASP A 110 -2.69 -11.67 9.99
CA ASP A 110 -2.08 -12.10 8.73
C ASP A 110 -0.55 -12.26 8.90
N PRO A 111 0.00 -13.47 8.76
CA PRO A 111 1.43 -13.70 8.88
C PRO A 111 2.25 -12.99 7.78
N THR A 112 1.64 -12.66 6.64
CA THR A 112 2.27 -11.89 5.56
C THR A 112 2.46 -10.44 5.98
N TYR A 113 1.45 -9.83 6.57
CA TYR A 113 1.54 -8.49 7.14
C TYR A 113 2.48 -8.45 8.36
N LEU A 114 2.42 -9.45 9.25
CA LEU A 114 3.39 -9.55 10.35
C LEU A 114 4.83 -9.70 9.85
N LYS A 115 5.07 -10.47 8.77
CA LYS A 115 6.37 -10.59 8.10
C LYS A 115 6.84 -9.27 7.50
N TYR A 116 5.91 -8.49 6.95
CA TYR A 116 6.18 -7.17 6.42
C TYR A 116 6.56 -6.17 7.54
N LEU A 117 5.82 -6.18 8.64
CA LEU A 117 6.13 -5.35 9.82
C LEU A 117 7.41 -5.78 10.52
N SER A 118 7.68 -7.09 10.67
CA SER A 118 8.91 -7.60 11.29
C SER A 118 10.12 -7.34 10.42
N GLY A 119 9.95 -7.55 9.11
CA GLY A 119 10.99 -7.64 8.11
C GLY A 119 11.34 -9.09 7.80
N SER A 120 11.92 -9.32 6.62
CA SER A 120 12.44 -10.62 6.20
C SER A 120 13.53 -10.50 5.14
N TRP A 121 14.44 -11.48 5.11
CA TRP A 121 15.47 -11.62 4.09
C TRP A 121 15.08 -12.64 3.03
N LYS A 122 15.41 -12.32 1.77
CA LYS A 122 15.35 -13.22 0.61
C LYS A 122 16.70 -13.23 -0.09
N LEU A 123 17.25 -14.42 -0.31
CA LEU A 123 18.58 -14.64 -0.87
C LEU A 123 18.43 -15.23 -2.28
N PHE A 124 18.97 -14.55 -3.29
CA PHE A 124 18.73 -14.86 -4.70
C PHE A 124 19.86 -15.73 -5.28
N PRO A 125 19.61 -17.03 -5.55
CA PRO A 125 20.68 -17.96 -5.94
C PRO A 125 21.20 -17.64 -7.35
N THR A 126 22.45 -17.20 -7.46
CA THR A 126 23.10 -16.91 -8.75
C THR A 126 23.76 -18.11 -9.41
N SER A 127 24.01 -19.18 -8.64
CA SER A 127 24.64 -20.43 -9.08
C SER A 127 23.81 -21.27 -10.08
N ARG A 128 22.75 -20.72 -10.66
CA ARG A 128 21.84 -21.37 -11.62
C ARG A 128 21.67 -20.60 -12.93
N LEU A 129 22.41 -19.51 -13.13
CA LEU A 129 22.41 -18.76 -14.39
C LEU A 129 23.59 -19.22 -15.27
N GLU A 130 23.29 -19.73 -16.46
CA GLU A 130 24.34 -20.12 -17.43
C GLU A 130 25.21 -18.92 -17.81
N GLY A 131 26.51 -19.16 -18.01
CA GLY A 131 27.49 -18.11 -18.31
C GLY A 131 27.89 -17.20 -17.14
N VAL A 132 27.22 -17.29 -15.98
CA VAL A 132 27.61 -16.52 -14.78
C VAL A 132 28.75 -17.22 -14.04
N LYS A 133 29.87 -16.51 -13.84
CA LYS A 133 30.99 -17.00 -13.03
C LYS A 133 30.51 -17.26 -11.59
N SER A 134 30.72 -18.49 -11.10
CA SER A 134 30.44 -18.87 -9.72
C SER A 134 31.06 -17.88 -8.72
N GLY A 135 30.30 -17.49 -7.69
CA GLY A 135 30.68 -16.43 -6.75
C GLY A 135 30.20 -15.01 -7.12
N SER A 136 29.69 -14.81 -8.34
CA SER A 136 29.30 -13.47 -8.84
C SER A 136 27.80 -13.17 -8.65
N TYR A 137 27.48 -11.87 -8.63
CA TYR A 137 26.13 -11.30 -8.59
C TYR A 137 25.27 -11.71 -7.38
N CYS A 138 25.88 -12.26 -6.31
CA CYS A 138 25.16 -12.64 -5.10
C CYS A 138 24.37 -11.44 -4.56
N VAL A 139 23.05 -11.61 -4.36
CA VAL A 139 22.18 -10.62 -3.72
C VAL A 139 21.46 -11.23 -2.53
N ALA A 140 21.51 -10.53 -1.40
CA ALA A 140 20.61 -10.71 -0.26
C ALA A 140 19.76 -9.45 -0.12
N SER A 141 18.44 -9.61 -0.12
CA SER A 141 17.48 -8.52 -0.01
C SER A 141 16.73 -8.60 1.30
N PHE A 142 16.66 -7.52 2.06
CA PHE A 142 15.79 -7.36 3.21
C PHE A 142 14.60 -6.46 2.84
N PHE A 143 13.41 -6.84 3.25
CA PHE A 143 12.18 -6.07 2.99
C PHE A 143 11.38 -5.91 4.27
N LYS A 144 11.02 -4.67 4.61
CA LYS A 144 10.30 -4.29 5.83
C LYS A 144 9.54 -2.98 5.63
N ALA A 145 8.49 -2.73 6.42
CA ALA A 145 7.94 -1.40 6.61
C ALA A 145 9.00 -0.37 7.07
N SER A 146 8.85 0.89 6.66
CA SER A 146 9.65 2.00 7.17
C SER A 146 9.39 2.23 8.67
N MET A 147 10.43 2.62 9.40
CA MET A 147 10.34 3.07 10.80
C MET A 147 10.17 4.58 10.94
N ASP A 148 9.97 5.29 9.82
CA ASP A 148 9.64 6.71 9.81
C ASP A 148 8.12 6.89 9.94
N PRO A 149 7.59 7.51 11.02
CA PRO A 149 6.16 7.73 11.18
C PRO A 149 5.54 8.57 10.05
N GLU A 150 6.30 9.47 9.43
CA GLU A 150 5.85 10.24 8.26
C GLU A 150 5.70 9.37 7.01
N ALA A 151 6.37 8.21 6.96
CA ALA A 151 6.32 7.30 5.82
C ALA A 151 5.09 6.37 5.84
N LYS A 152 4.26 6.36 6.90
CA LYS A 152 3.03 5.55 6.99
C LYS A 152 3.23 4.09 6.59
N ASP A 153 4.22 3.44 7.20
CA ASP A 153 4.62 2.06 6.91
C ASP A 153 4.97 1.78 5.44
N ALA A 154 5.38 2.79 4.64
CA ALA A 154 5.84 2.58 3.27
C ALA A 154 7.04 1.62 3.21
N PRO A 155 7.15 0.78 2.17
CA PRO A 155 8.16 -0.28 2.13
C PRO A 155 9.58 0.29 1.99
N VAL A 156 10.53 -0.31 2.71
CA VAL A 156 11.97 -0.11 2.51
C VAL A 156 12.59 -1.46 2.15
N MET A 157 13.21 -1.52 0.97
CA MET A 157 14.04 -2.63 0.55
C MET A 157 15.51 -2.27 0.74
N ILE A 158 16.29 -3.15 1.37
CA ILE A 158 17.75 -3.08 1.42
C ILE A 158 18.31 -4.25 0.61
N ASN A 159 19.15 -3.99 -0.38
CA ASN A 159 19.90 -5.03 -1.10
C ASN A 159 21.39 -4.91 -0.78
N LEU A 160 21.95 -6.00 -0.25
CA LEU A 160 23.39 -6.24 -0.22
C LEU A 160 23.76 -7.02 -1.49
N SER A 161 24.51 -6.39 -2.38
CA SER A 161 24.96 -6.98 -3.65
C SER A 161 26.48 -7.18 -3.65
N GLY A 162 26.92 -8.39 -3.98
CA GLY A 162 28.33 -8.73 -4.11
C GLY A 162 28.94 -8.35 -5.47
N PRO A 163 30.23 -8.70 -5.68
CA PRO A 163 30.94 -8.46 -6.93
C PRO A 163 30.21 -9.06 -8.15
N GLY A 164 30.28 -8.40 -9.29
CA GLY A 164 29.59 -8.81 -10.52
C GLY A 164 30.24 -8.20 -11.76
N GLY A 165 30.53 -9.05 -12.75
CA GLY A 165 31.26 -8.63 -13.96
C GLY A 165 32.60 -8.00 -13.60
N ASP A 166 32.82 -6.76 -14.04
CA ASP A 166 34.03 -6.01 -13.76
C ASP A 166 34.05 -5.34 -12.38
N TYR A 167 32.89 -5.13 -11.76
CA TYR A 167 32.81 -4.52 -10.43
C TYR A 167 33.24 -5.49 -9.34
N LYS A 168 34.31 -5.14 -8.60
CA LYS A 168 34.92 -5.98 -7.54
C LYS A 168 34.53 -5.57 -6.11
N GLY A 169 33.83 -4.45 -5.96
CA GLY A 169 33.30 -3.99 -4.68
C GLY A 169 31.99 -4.67 -4.33
N ALA A 170 31.26 -4.08 -3.38
CA ALA A 170 29.90 -4.45 -3.04
C ALA A 170 28.99 -3.21 -3.07
N LEU A 171 27.68 -3.41 -3.19
CA LEU A 171 26.70 -2.32 -3.09
C LEU A 171 25.80 -2.54 -1.87
N LEU A 172 25.62 -1.50 -1.07
CA LEU A 172 24.53 -1.40 -0.09
C LEU A 172 23.47 -0.47 -0.70
N THR A 173 22.32 -1.04 -1.06
CA THR A 173 21.31 -0.36 -1.86
C THR A 173 20.00 -0.23 -1.09
N PHE A 174 19.42 0.96 -1.04
CA PHE A 174 18.11 1.24 -0.44
C PHE A 174 17.11 1.62 -1.54
N ALA A 175 15.91 1.03 -1.52
CA ALA A 175 14.83 1.37 -2.44
C ALA A 175 13.51 1.60 -1.68
N THR A 176 12.85 2.73 -1.95
CA THR A 176 11.54 3.12 -1.40
C THR A 176 10.94 4.28 -2.20
N GLU A 177 9.67 4.61 -1.99
CA GLU A 177 8.93 5.64 -2.72
C GLU A 177 9.38 7.07 -2.39
N ARG A 178 9.93 7.29 -1.19
CA ARG A 178 10.44 8.61 -0.74
C ARG A 178 11.79 9.00 -1.36
N ILE A 179 12.51 8.06 -1.98
CA ILE A 179 13.75 8.37 -2.72
C ILE A 179 13.37 9.00 -4.08
N PRO A 180 13.99 10.12 -4.50
CA PRO A 180 13.71 10.73 -5.80
C PRO A 180 13.93 9.77 -6.96
N ARG A 181 13.14 9.91 -8.03
CA ARG A 181 13.12 9.01 -9.18
C ARG A 181 13.66 9.67 -10.44
N PRO A 182 14.99 9.80 -10.61
CA PRO A 182 15.57 10.48 -11.77
C PRO A 182 15.41 9.62 -13.05
N LYS A 183 15.21 10.27 -14.20
CA LYS A 183 15.06 9.58 -15.51
C LYS A 183 16.32 8.85 -15.98
N THR A 184 17.47 9.25 -15.45
CA THR A 184 18.80 8.68 -15.73
C THR A 184 19.52 8.50 -14.40
N ILE A 185 20.54 7.63 -14.37
CA ILE A 185 21.40 7.49 -13.18
C ILE A 185 22.12 8.81 -12.89
N GLN A 186 22.18 9.19 -11.62
CA GLN A 186 22.85 10.39 -11.11
C GLN A 186 23.74 10.02 -9.93
N THR A 187 24.78 10.83 -9.67
CA THR A 187 25.58 10.72 -8.45
C THR A 187 25.28 11.90 -7.55
N ILE A 188 24.65 11.67 -6.40
CA ILE A 188 24.23 12.71 -5.46
C ILE A 188 24.99 12.60 -4.14
N THR A 189 24.95 13.66 -3.32
CA THR A 189 25.43 13.60 -1.94
C THR A 189 24.31 13.00 -1.08
N VAL A 190 24.63 12.01 -0.24
CA VAL A 190 23.69 11.37 0.68
C VAL A 190 24.38 11.20 2.03
N THR A 191 23.65 11.41 3.12
CA THR A 191 24.12 11.07 4.47
C THR A 191 23.53 9.72 4.87
N LEU A 192 24.41 8.79 5.25
CA LEU A 192 24.06 7.49 5.81
C LEU A 192 24.35 7.51 7.31
N ILE A 193 23.35 7.15 8.11
CA ILE A 193 23.49 6.91 9.55
C ILE A 193 23.30 5.42 9.79
N GLN A 194 24.24 4.80 10.49
CA GLN A 194 24.22 3.38 10.84
C GLN A 194 24.37 3.25 12.36
N ASN A 195 23.44 2.54 13.01
CA ASN A 195 23.46 2.32 14.46
C ASN A 195 23.75 3.61 15.26
N ASN A 196 24.87 3.63 16.00
CA ASN A 196 25.36 4.77 16.79
C ASN A 196 26.64 5.37 16.19
N ASP A 197 27.02 5.00 14.96
CA ASP A 197 28.20 5.51 14.29
C ASP A 197 28.02 6.99 13.89
N PRO A 198 29.12 7.77 13.79
CA PRO A 198 29.06 9.12 13.25
C PRO A 198 28.43 9.14 11.84
N PRO A 199 27.49 10.06 11.55
CA PRO A 199 26.86 10.17 10.23
C PRO A 199 27.88 10.33 9.09
N ALA A 200 27.80 9.45 8.09
CA ALA A 200 28.70 9.44 6.94
C ALA A 200 28.05 10.13 5.74
N THR A 201 28.53 11.31 5.38
CA THR A 201 28.08 12.04 4.18
C THR A 201 29.00 11.70 3.00
N VAL A 202 28.47 10.97 2.01
CA VAL A 202 29.22 10.40 0.89
C VAL A 202 28.52 10.61 -0.45
N LYS A 203 29.19 10.26 -1.55
CA LYS A 203 28.55 10.16 -2.87
C LYS A 203 27.90 8.79 -3.04
N ALA A 204 26.67 8.78 -3.52
CA ALA A 204 25.93 7.56 -3.83
C ALA A 204 25.19 7.70 -5.17
N TYR A 205 24.90 6.57 -5.81
CA TYR A 205 24.14 6.56 -7.06
C TYR A 205 22.64 6.66 -6.76
N ASN A 206 21.95 7.58 -7.43
CA ASN A 206 20.50 7.66 -7.45
C ASN A 206 19.98 7.22 -8.83
N TYR A 207 19.07 6.25 -8.86
CA TYR A 207 18.45 5.75 -10.08
C TYR A 207 17.05 5.14 -9.82
N THR A 208 16.38 4.73 -10.88
CA THR A 208 15.10 4.00 -10.81
C THR A 208 15.25 2.60 -11.39
N MET A 209 14.59 1.61 -10.80
CA MET A 209 14.38 0.32 -11.45
C MET A 209 13.16 0.40 -12.38
N PRO A 210 13.23 -0.13 -13.63
CA PRO A 210 12.07 -0.20 -14.50
C PRO A 210 10.90 -0.93 -13.84
N ASN A 211 9.68 -0.46 -14.09
CA ASN A 211 8.41 -1.06 -13.63
C ASN A 211 8.23 -1.14 -12.09
N LEU A 212 9.07 -0.46 -11.29
CA LEU A 212 8.89 -0.33 -9.84
C LEU A 212 8.58 1.12 -9.44
N PRO A 213 7.77 1.35 -8.38
CA PRO A 213 7.40 2.69 -7.93
C PRO A 213 8.50 3.39 -7.13
N PHE A 214 9.65 2.74 -6.89
CA PHE A 214 10.71 3.18 -6.00
C PHE A 214 11.80 4.00 -6.69
N GLY A 215 12.33 5.01 -5.99
CA GLY A 215 13.68 5.51 -6.22
C GLY A 215 14.70 4.64 -5.49
N VAL A 216 15.96 4.68 -5.92
CA VAL A 216 17.02 3.81 -5.41
C VAL A 216 18.28 4.61 -5.10
N ILE A 217 18.80 4.48 -3.88
CA ILE A 217 20.14 4.95 -3.50
C ILE A 217 21.07 3.74 -3.33
N ALA A 218 22.14 3.68 -4.12
CA ALA A 218 23.19 2.67 -3.96
C ALA A 218 24.51 3.28 -3.48
N PHE A 219 24.96 2.86 -2.30
CA PHE A 219 26.28 3.16 -1.75
C PHE A 219 27.29 2.12 -2.26
N ALA A 220 28.41 2.59 -2.81
CA ALA A 220 29.52 1.73 -3.19
C ALA A 220 30.41 1.42 -1.98
N VAL A 221 30.61 0.14 -1.69
CA VAL A 221 31.55 -0.34 -0.67
C VAL A 221 32.82 -0.83 -1.38
N PRO A 222 34.03 -0.36 -0.99
CA PRO A 222 35.26 -0.60 -1.77
C PRO A 222 35.59 -2.07 -2.01
N THR A 223 35.33 -2.95 -1.05
CA THR A 223 35.54 -4.40 -1.16
C THR A 223 34.38 -5.16 -0.55
N ILE A 224 34.20 -6.40 -0.99
CA ILE A 224 33.22 -7.32 -0.39
C ILE A 224 33.55 -7.64 1.07
N ASP A 225 34.83 -7.74 1.43
CA ASP A 225 35.24 -8.02 2.81
C ASP A 225 34.91 -6.86 3.76
N ALA A 226 35.04 -5.61 3.31
CA ALA A 226 34.61 -4.44 4.07
C ALA A 226 33.09 -4.43 4.29
N ALA A 227 32.31 -4.81 3.26
CA ALA A 227 30.86 -4.97 3.41
C ALA A 227 30.50 -6.08 4.41
N LEU A 228 31.15 -7.25 4.33
CA LEU A 228 30.94 -8.36 5.26
C LEU A 228 31.37 -8.02 6.70
N ALA A 229 32.41 -7.21 6.88
CA ALA A 229 32.87 -6.75 8.19
C ALA A 229 31.83 -5.84 8.86
N GLY A 230 31.20 -4.92 8.11
CA GLY A 230 30.22 -3.96 8.62
C GLY A 230 28.80 -4.50 8.86
N ILE A 231 28.54 -5.80 8.65
CA ILE A 231 27.23 -6.41 8.93
C ILE A 231 27.14 -6.84 10.40
N GLU A 232 26.27 -6.19 11.15
CA GLU A 232 25.79 -6.61 12.47
C GLU A 232 24.52 -7.46 12.37
N ASP A 233 24.14 -8.17 13.44
CA ASP A 233 22.92 -8.99 13.41
C ASP A 233 21.65 -8.13 13.34
N VAL A 234 21.60 -7.06 14.14
CA VAL A 234 20.58 -6.02 14.08
C VAL A 234 21.29 -4.72 13.73
N GLN A 235 20.82 -4.04 12.69
CA GLN A 235 21.44 -2.80 12.22
C GLN A 235 20.37 -1.80 11.81
N HIS A 236 20.46 -0.59 12.36
CA HIS A 236 19.56 0.53 12.09
C HIS A 236 20.15 1.42 11.00
N PHE A 237 19.29 1.92 10.12
CA PHE A 237 19.66 2.76 8.99
C PHE A 237 18.75 3.98 8.92
N ASP A 238 19.33 5.15 8.70
CA ASP A 238 18.62 6.38 8.29
C ASP A 238 19.40 7.01 7.12
N VAL A 239 18.82 6.94 5.92
CA VAL A 239 19.35 7.51 4.69
C VAL A 239 18.71 8.88 4.48
N LYS A 240 19.55 9.93 4.38
CA LYS A 240 19.09 11.31 4.24
C LYS A 240 19.60 11.98 2.97
N ILE A 241 18.68 12.65 2.29
CA ILE A 241 18.95 13.56 1.16
C ILE A 241 18.53 14.95 1.62
N ASP A 242 19.43 15.94 1.47
CA ASP A 242 19.21 17.33 1.89
C ASP A 242 18.70 17.46 3.34
N GLY A 243 19.24 16.62 4.24
CA GLY A 243 18.87 16.55 5.66
C GLY A 243 17.57 15.80 5.97
N LYS A 244 16.75 15.47 4.97
CA LYS A 244 15.46 14.77 5.14
C LYS A 244 15.64 13.25 5.07
N SER A 245 15.07 12.52 6.03
CA SER A 245 14.89 11.06 5.99
C SER A 245 14.15 10.65 4.71
N VAL A 246 14.79 9.79 3.91
CA VAL A 246 14.17 9.17 2.71
C VAL A 246 14.06 7.66 2.83
N ALA A 247 14.90 7.00 3.62
CA ALA A 247 14.74 5.59 3.97
C ALA A 247 15.23 5.34 5.40
N LYS A 248 14.31 5.09 6.34
CA LYS A 248 14.61 4.80 7.74
C LYS A 248 14.05 3.43 8.10
N THR A 249 14.91 2.50 8.51
CA THR A 249 14.51 1.12 8.83
C THR A 249 15.58 0.42 9.67
N MET A 250 15.37 -0.85 10.00
CA MET A 250 16.39 -1.73 10.57
C MET A 250 16.30 -3.11 9.94
N TRP A 251 17.42 -3.82 9.84
CA TRP A 251 17.44 -5.26 9.59
C TRP A 251 17.69 -6.06 10.88
N HIS A 252 17.36 -7.34 10.86
CA HIS A 252 17.68 -8.32 11.90
C HIS A 252 18.26 -9.59 11.27
N SER A 253 18.82 -10.52 12.04
CA SER A 253 19.40 -11.78 11.53
C SER A 253 20.54 -11.60 10.53
N GLY A 254 21.19 -10.43 10.52
CA GLY A 254 22.26 -10.06 9.60
C GLY A 254 23.48 -10.98 9.67
N LEU A 255 23.78 -11.59 10.82
CA LEU A 255 24.89 -12.55 10.91
C LEU A 255 24.58 -13.86 10.17
N LYS A 256 23.35 -14.38 10.30
CA LYS A 256 22.90 -15.56 9.54
C LYS A 256 22.93 -15.29 8.04
N VAL A 257 22.54 -14.08 7.63
CA VAL A 257 22.60 -13.65 6.23
C VAL A 257 24.05 -13.51 5.76
N LYS A 258 24.94 -12.93 6.56
CA LYS A 258 26.38 -12.83 6.25
C LYS A 258 27.00 -14.20 5.97
N ASP A 259 26.66 -15.21 6.75
CA ASP A 259 27.20 -16.56 6.56
C ASP A 259 26.61 -17.29 5.34
N GLU A 260 25.33 -17.11 5.03
CA GLU A 260 24.75 -17.56 3.76
C GLU A 260 25.34 -16.80 2.56
N PHE A 261 25.52 -15.49 2.66
CA PHE A 261 26.11 -14.63 1.62
C PHE A 261 27.55 -15.05 1.30
N ARG A 262 28.35 -15.35 2.33
CA ARG A 262 29.68 -15.96 2.18
C ARG A 262 29.64 -17.30 1.42
N LYS A 263 28.61 -18.14 1.56
CA LYS A 263 28.49 -19.36 0.75
C LYS A 263 28.35 -19.02 -0.73
N CYS A 264 27.43 -18.10 -1.06
CA CYS A 264 27.23 -17.65 -2.44
C CYS A 264 28.52 -17.07 -3.04
N LEU A 265 29.20 -16.16 -2.34
CA LEU A 265 30.45 -15.53 -2.78
C LEU A 265 31.58 -16.54 -3.02
N ASN A 266 31.61 -17.63 -2.26
CA ASN A 266 32.52 -18.77 -2.44
C ASN A 266 32.03 -19.79 -3.50
N GLY A 267 31.03 -19.43 -4.32
CA GLY A 267 30.51 -20.26 -5.40
C GLY A 267 29.66 -21.45 -4.95
N LYS A 268 29.22 -21.47 -3.68
CA LYS A 268 28.34 -22.51 -3.12
C LYS A 268 26.88 -22.01 -3.12
N PRO A 269 25.88 -22.88 -3.35
CA PRO A 269 24.49 -22.48 -3.21
C PRO A 269 24.19 -22.05 -1.77
N TYR A 270 23.21 -21.16 -1.61
CA TYR A 270 22.59 -20.88 -0.32
C TYR A 270 22.02 -22.18 0.27
N SER A 271 22.25 -22.41 1.56
CA SER A 271 21.55 -23.44 2.34
C SER A 271 20.17 -22.97 2.78
N VAL A 272 19.96 -21.65 2.85
CA VAL A 272 18.68 -21.02 3.21
C VAL A 272 18.42 -19.85 2.26
N THR A 273 17.30 -19.87 1.55
CA THR A 273 16.90 -18.79 0.62
C THR A 273 16.01 -17.72 1.24
N GLU A 274 15.52 -17.94 2.46
CA GLU A 274 14.60 -17.04 3.15
C GLU A 274 14.80 -17.08 4.67
N ILE A 275 14.88 -15.91 5.32
CA ILE A 275 15.09 -15.78 6.76
C ILE A 275 14.13 -14.72 7.31
N ASP A 276 13.17 -15.14 8.13
CA ASP A 276 12.24 -14.26 8.84
C ASP A 276 12.18 -14.62 10.33
N ILE A 277 11.58 -13.72 11.12
CA ILE A 277 11.36 -13.87 12.57
C ILE A 277 9.89 -14.09 12.93
N VAL A 278 9.04 -14.37 11.93
CA VAL A 278 7.64 -14.73 12.17
C VAL A 278 7.60 -16.00 13.02
N PRO A 279 6.85 -16.06 14.13
CA PRO A 279 6.73 -17.28 14.92
C PRO A 279 6.16 -18.44 14.10
N GLU A 280 6.75 -19.64 14.19
CA GLU A 280 6.32 -20.82 13.43
C GLU A 280 4.82 -21.13 13.54
N ARG A 281 4.20 -20.85 14.70
CA ARG A 281 2.75 -21.01 14.90
C ARG A 281 1.88 -20.17 13.96
N LEU A 282 2.43 -19.10 13.40
CA LEU A 282 1.76 -18.18 12.46
C LEU A 282 2.14 -18.47 11.01
N LYS A 283 3.17 -19.28 10.72
CA LYS A 283 3.61 -19.58 9.34
C LYS A 283 2.70 -20.55 8.58
N LYS A 284 1.60 -21.00 9.19
CA LYS A 284 0.61 -21.86 8.53
C LYS A 284 -0.53 -21.00 7.95
N PRO A 285 -0.88 -21.18 6.66
CA PRO A 285 -2.09 -20.60 6.08
C PRO A 285 -3.35 -21.31 6.59
#